data_AF-A0A9X3I708-F1
#
_entry.id   AF-A0A9X3I708-F1
#
_cell.length_a   1.000
_cell.length_b   1.000
_cell.length_c   1.000
_cell.angle_alpha   90.00
_cell.angle_beta   90.00
_cell.angle_gamma   90.00
#
_symmetry.space_group_name_H-M   'P 1'
#
loop_
_entity.id
_entity.type
_entity.pdbx_description
1 polymer ?
#
loop_
_entity_poly.entity_id
_entity_poly.type
_entity_poly.pdbx_seq_one_letter_code
_entity_poly.pdbx_strand_id
1 'polypeptide(L)'
;EATDLTAPGRSTLLGHRASCDNGGGTAAGNIATSYLLFAKEGDNSRVFAELPAQQPKQGEHPTIVTDIARAGDTLTVKEQWYRSADPNCCASGTSESTWQIDGDTVRLVSARLLS
;
A
#
# COMPACT_ATOMS: atom_id res chain seq x y z
N GLU A 1 -6.79 9.21 -4.92
CA GLU A 1 -5.96 9.95 -5.88
C GLU A 1 -4.64 9.24 -6.09
N ALA A 2 -3.92 9.51 -7.18
CA ALA A 2 -2.60 8.93 -7.42
C ALA A 2 -1.51 9.73 -6.69
N THR A 3 -0.55 9.03 -6.08
CA THR A 3 0.61 9.60 -5.40
C THR A 3 1.80 9.62 -6.35
N ASP A 4 2.46 10.77 -6.52
CA ASP A 4 3.71 10.84 -7.28
C ASP A 4 4.89 10.30 -6.44
N LEU A 5 5.53 9.25 -6.95
CA LEU A 5 6.66 8.55 -6.35
C LEU A 5 7.91 8.67 -7.25
N THR A 6 8.01 9.73 -8.04
CA THR A 6 9.18 9.98 -8.89
C THR A 6 10.38 10.35 -8.01
N ALA A 7 11.44 9.56 -8.09
CA ALA A 7 12.71 9.88 -7.43
C ALA A 7 13.64 10.64 -8.40
N PRO A 8 14.48 11.58 -7.90
CA PRO A 8 15.43 12.30 -8.74
C PRO A 8 16.32 11.37 -9.56
N GLY A 9 16.44 11.63 -10.86
CA GLY A 9 17.25 10.81 -11.78
C GLY A 9 16.68 9.41 -12.07
N ARG A 10 15.43 9.12 -11.70
CA ARG A 10 14.75 7.83 -11.96
C ARG A 10 13.47 8.02 -12.76
N SER A 11 12.97 6.92 -13.33
CA SER A 11 11.69 6.89 -14.04
C SER A 11 10.53 7.30 -13.13
N THR A 12 9.57 8.00 -13.72
CA THR A 12 8.32 8.38 -13.06
C THR A 12 7.56 7.13 -12.62
N LEU A 13 7.14 7.15 -11.36
CA LEU A 13 6.38 6.09 -10.73
C LEU A 13 5.20 6.73 -10.02
N LEU A 14 3.99 6.24 -10.27
CA LEU A 14 2.76 6.72 -9.65
C LEU A 14 2.16 5.60 -8.81
N GLY A 15 1.76 5.89 -7.57
CA GLY A 15 1.06 4.95 -6.71
C GLY A 15 -0.45 5.20 -6.72
N HIS A 16 -1.26 4.15 -6.71
CA HIS A 16 -2.71 4.25 -6.56
C HIS A 16 -3.23 3.19 -5.61
N ARG A 17 -4.07 3.60 -4.66
CA ARG A 17 -4.79 2.67 -3.80
C ARG A 17 -5.89 1.98 -4.59
N ALA A 18 -5.88 0.65 -4.58
CA ALA A 18 -6.98 -0.17 -5.03
C ALA A 18 -7.65 -0.83 -3.81
N SER A 19 -8.98 -0.89 -3.82
CA SER A 19 -9.75 -1.61 -2.80
C SER A 19 -10.81 -2.48 -3.45
N CYS A 20 -11.06 -3.63 -2.85
CA CYS A 20 -12.25 -4.45 -3.06
C CYS A 20 -13.12 -4.27 -1.84
N ASP A 21 -14.36 -3.83 -2.04
CA ASP A 21 -15.31 -3.61 -0.95
C ASP A 21 -16.72 -4.09 -1.33
N ASN A 22 -17.58 -4.24 -0.32
CA ASN A 22 -18.99 -4.62 -0.47
C ASN A 22 -19.94 -3.40 -0.44
N GLY A 23 -19.42 -2.17 -0.53
CA GLY A 23 -20.21 -0.92 -0.45
C GLY A 23 -20.58 -0.45 0.97
N GLY A 24 -20.14 -1.13 2.03
CA GLY A 24 -20.53 -0.84 3.43
C GLY A 24 -19.93 0.42 4.07
N GLY A 25 -19.05 1.17 3.37
CA GLY A 25 -18.53 2.48 3.78
C GLY A 25 -17.65 2.52 5.05
N THR A 26 -17.41 1.37 5.69
CA THR A 26 -16.55 1.21 6.89
C THR A 26 -15.50 0.13 6.64
N ALA A 27 -14.60 -0.14 7.60
CA ALA A 27 -13.61 -1.20 7.45
C ALA A 27 -14.23 -2.60 7.28
N ALA A 28 -15.45 -2.84 7.80
CA ALA A 28 -16.20 -4.07 7.53
C ALA A 28 -16.67 -4.20 6.09
N GLY A 29 -16.66 -3.10 5.34
CA GLY A 29 -16.95 -3.12 3.92
C GLY A 29 -15.74 -3.52 3.08
N ASN A 30 -14.52 -3.31 3.58
CA ASN A 30 -13.30 -3.62 2.85
C ASN A 30 -13.00 -5.12 2.94
N ILE A 31 -12.81 -5.74 1.78
CA ILE A 31 -12.48 -7.17 1.62
C ILE A 31 -10.98 -7.32 1.39
N ALA A 32 -10.39 -6.48 0.55
CA ALA A 32 -8.96 -6.46 0.27
C ALA A 32 -8.52 -5.06 -0.17
N THR A 33 -7.27 -4.72 0.09
CA THR A 33 -6.64 -3.47 -0.32
C THR A 33 -5.29 -3.78 -0.94
N SER A 34 -4.86 -2.93 -1.86
CA SER A 34 -3.57 -3.04 -2.52
C SER A 34 -3.09 -1.67 -3.01
N TYR A 35 -1.79 -1.53 -3.21
CA TYR A 35 -1.19 -0.35 -3.84
C TYR A 35 -0.60 -0.72 -5.19
N LEU A 36 -1.24 -0.24 -6.24
CA LEU A 36 -0.75 -0.41 -7.61
C LEU A 36 0.27 0.68 -7.91
N LEU A 37 1.44 0.28 -8.35
CA LEU A 37 2.46 1.17 -8.89
C LEU A 37 2.35 1.17 -10.40
N PHE A 38 2.41 2.35 -11.00
CA PHE A 38 2.40 2.55 -12.44
C PHE A 38 3.69 3.23 -12.86
N ALA A 39 4.39 2.64 -13.82
CA ALA A 39 5.55 3.28 -14.45
C ALA A 39 5.07 4.06 -15.67
N LYS A 40 5.56 5.29 -15.81
CA LYS A 40 5.33 6.09 -17.01
C LYS A 40 6.44 5.83 -18.02
N GLU A 41 6.05 5.47 -19.24
CA GLU A 41 6.94 5.19 -20.37
C GLU A 41 6.50 6.05 -21.55
N GLY A 42 7.14 7.22 -21.71
CA GLY A 42 6.70 8.25 -22.66
C GLY A 42 5.30 8.76 -22.30
N ASP A 43 4.36 8.65 -23.24
CA ASP A 43 2.96 9.05 -23.05
C ASP A 43 2.09 7.92 -22.46
N ASN A 44 2.64 6.71 -22.31
CA ASN A 44 1.92 5.56 -21.79
C ASN A 44 2.20 5.34 -20.30
N SER A 45 1.27 4.69 -19.63
CA SER A 45 1.47 4.17 -18.28
C SER A 45 1.20 2.68 -18.29
N ARG A 46 2.04 1.90 -17.63
CA ARG A 46 1.80 0.47 -17.39
C ARG A 46 1.77 0.19 -15.91
N VAL A 47 1.05 -0.87 -15.52
CA VAL A 47 1.20 -1.43 -14.17
C VAL A 47 2.64 -1.91 -14.04
N PHE A 48 3.35 -1.35 -13.07
CA PHE A 48 4.72 -1.68 -12.73
C PHE A 48 4.74 -2.83 -11.74
N ALA A 49 4.04 -2.67 -10.63
CA ALA A 49 3.96 -3.71 -9.61
C ALA A 49 2.74 -3.53 -8.70
N GLU A 50 2.39 -4.60 -8.01
CA GLU A 50 1.43 -4.59 -6.94
C GLU A 50 2.16 -4.66 -5.58
N LEU A 51 1.83 -3.74 -4.68
CA LEU A 51 2.19 -3.80 -3.28
C LEU A 51 0.96 -4.31 -2.51
N PRO A 52 0.85 -5.61 -2.24
CA PRO A 52 -0.26 -6.11 -1.44
C PRO A 52 -0.20 -5.44 -0.06
N ALA A 53 -1.36 -4.96 0.39
CA ALA A 53 -1.52 -4.51 1.76
C ALA A 53 -1.10 -5.63 2.70
N GLN A 54 -0.44 -5.31 3.82
CA GLN A 54 -0.04 -6.33 4.77
C GLN A 54 -1.30 -7.02 5.32
N GLN A 55 -1.54 -8.26 4.87
CA GLN A 55 -2.84 -8.87 5.09
C GLN A 55 -3.16 -9.07 6.58
N PRO A 56 -4.41 -8.84 6.99
CA PRO A 56 -4.87 -9.09 8.34
C PRO A 56 -4.80 -10.58 8.70
N LYS A 57 -4.67 -10.89 9.99
CA LYS A 57 -4.96 -12.24 10.50
C LYS A 57 -6.47 -12.49 10.43
N GLN A 58 -6.87 -13.76 10.55
CA GLN A 58 -8.27 -14.12 10.58
C GLN A 58 -9.02 -13.32 11.67
N GLY A 59 -10.08 -12.62 11.27
CA GLY A 59 -10.92 -11.80 12.16
C GLY A 59 -10.48 -10.33 12.30
N GLU A 60 -9.41 -9.91 11.62
CA GLU A 60 -8.99 -8.50 11.54
C GLU A 60 -9.47 -7.88 10.22
N HIS A 61 -9.72 -6.57 10.21
CA HIS A 61 -10.03 -5.85 8.97
C HIS A 61 -8.78 -5.66 8.09
N PRO A 62 -8.94 -5.56 6.75
CA PRO A 62 -7.83 -5.19 5.87
C PRO A 62 -7.15 -3.90 6.31
N THR A 63 -5.82 -3.87 6.18
CA THR A 63 -5.06 -2.64 6.44
C THR A 63 -5.41 -1.57 5.42
N ILE A 64 -5.31 -0.32 5.83
CA ILE A 64 -5.54 0.84 4.97
C ILE A 64 -4.23 1.59 4.87
N VAL A 65 -3.60 1.57 3.70
CA VAL A 65 -2.41 2.39 3.46
C VAL A 65 -2.76 3.86 3.67
N THR A 66 -2.00 4.53 4.52
CA THR A 66 -2.16 5.95 4.82
C THR A 66 -1.10 6.80 4.16
N ASP A 67 0.08 6.23 3.90
CA ASP A 67 1.21 6.93 3.32
C ASP A 67 2.11 5.98 2.53
N ILE A 68 2.76 6.52 1.50
CA ILE A 68 3.77 5.83 0.72
C ILE A 68 4.83 6.83 0.26
N ALA A 69 6.09 6.49 0.47
CA ALA A 69 7.22 7.30 0.09
C ALA A 69 8.27 6.47 -0.66
N ARG A 70 8.95 7.10 -1.61
CA ARG A 70 10.09 6.52 -2.33
C ARG A 70 11.39 7.24 -2.00
N ALA A 71 12.42 6.47 -1.69
CA ALA A 71 13.79 6.94 -1.57
C ALA A 71 14.70 6.05 -2.43
N GLY A 72 15.07 6.52 -3.62
CA GLY A 72 15.82 5.73 -4.59
C GLY A 72 15.05 4.49 -5.02
N ASP A 73 15.60 3.30 -4.73
CA ASP A 73 14.96 2.01 -5.02
C ASP A 73 14.23 1.42 -3.81
N THR A 74 14.08 2.19 -2.73
CA THR A 74 13.33 1.77 -1.55
C THR A 74 11.98 2.46 -1.51
N LEU A 75 10.93 1.69 -1.24
CA LEU A 75 9.59 2.19 -0.93
C LEU A 75 9.30 1.92 0.54
N THR A 76 8.79 2.93 1.24
CA THR A 76 8.27 2.79 2.60
C THR A 76 6.78 3.05 2.56
N VAL A 77 5.99 2.07 3.03
CA VAL A 77 4.53 2.11 3.05
C VAL A 77 4.06 2.08 4.49
N LYS A 78 3.17 3.00 4.86
CA LYS A 78 2.52 2.99 6.17
C LYS A 78 1.05 2.66 6.01
N GLU A 79 0.56 1.83 6.91
CA GLU A 79 -0.84 1.39 6.90
C GLU A 79 -1.43 1.46 8.29
N GLN A 80 -2.70 1.84 8.38
CA GLN A 80 -3.51 1.57 9.56
C GLN A 80 -3.86 0.09 9.60
N TRP A 81 -3.72 -0.53 10.78
CA TRP A 81 -4.06 -1.93 11.00
C TRP A 81 -5.07 -2.06 12.14
N TYR A 82 -5.82 -3.15 12.09
CA TYR A 82 -6.91 -3.43 13.00
C TYR A 82 -6.60 -4.67 13.82
N ARG A 83 -6.88 -4.63 15.12
CA ARG A 83 -7.00 -5.82 15.95
C ARG A 83 -8.36 -6.48 15.71
N SER A 84 -8.49 -7.74 16.06
CA SER A 84 -9.76 -8.47 15.93
C SER A 84 -10.90 -7.89 16.76
N ALA A 85 -10.58 -7.09 17.78
CA ALA A 85 -11.55 -6.42 18.64
C ALA A 85 -11.84 -4.96 18.23
N ASP A 86 -11.18 -4.45 17.18
CA ASP A 86 -11.36 -3.07 16.77
C ASP A 86 -12.72 -2.88 16.11
N PRO A 87 -13.42 -1.77 16.39
CA PRO A 87 -14.64 -1.45 15.67
C PRO A 87 -14.32 -1.04 14.23
N ASN A 88 -15.26 -1.28 13.32
CA ASN A 88 -15.13 -1.02 11.88
C ASN A 88 -14.73 0.44 11.53
N CYS A 89 -14.89 1.39 12.44
CA CYS A 89 -14.59 2.81 12.23
C CYS A 89 -13.12 3.16 12.49
N CYS A 90 -12.42 2.39 13.31
CA CYS A 90 -11.32 2.95 14.09
C CYS A 90 -10.20 1.92 14.25
N ALA A 91 -9.12 2.11 13.49
CA ALA A 91 -7.92 1.28 13.59
C ALA A 91 -7.17 1.56 14.90
N SER A 92 -6.70 0.50 15.58
CA SER A 92 -5.93 0.64 16.81
C SER A 92 -4.46 0.97 16.59
N GLY A 93 -3.90 0.81 15.39
CA GLY A 93 -2.47 1.03 15.21
C GLY A 93 -1.99 1.31 13.79
N THR A 94 -0.68 1.51 13.70
CA THR A 94 0.05 1.74 12.44
C THR A 94 1.09 0.64 12.21
N SER A 95 1.22 0.22 10.97
CA SER A 95 2.25 -0.68 10.48
C SER A 95 3.08 0.02 9.41
N GLU A 96 4.32 -0.44 9.25
CA GLU A 96 5.25 0.04 8.24
C GLU A 96 5.89 -1.14 7.53
N SER A 97 5.88 -1.10 6.20
CA SER A 97 6.61 -2.05 5.36
C SER A 97 7.61 -1.33 4.48
N THR A 98 8.74 -1.99 4.24
CA THR A 98 9.80 -1.55 3.36
C THR A 98 9.90 -2.52 2.21
N TRP A 99 9.89 -1.98 1.00
CA TRP A 99 9.99 -2.74 -0.24
C TRP A 99 11.19 -2.26 -1.03
N GLN A 100 11.85 -3.19 -1.71
CA GLN A 100 12.94 -2.90 -2.63
C GLN A 100 12.43 -3.03 -4.06
N ILE A 101 12.67 -2.01 -4.87
CA ILE A 101 12.53 -2.04 -6.32
C ILE A 101 13.78 -2.72 -6.89
N ASP A 102 13.59 -3.76 -7.69
CA ASP A 102 14.64 -4.47 -8.41
C ASP A 102 14.21 -4.67 -9.86
N GLY A 103 14.79 -3.87 -10.75
CA GLY A 103 14.39 -3.77 -12.15
C GLY A 103 12.91 -3.42 -12.28
N ASP A 104 12.13 -4.35 -12.83
CA ASP A 104 10.69 -4.23 -13.04
C ASP A 104 9.84 -4.91 -11.95
N THR A 105 10.44 -5.25 -10.81
CA THR A 105 9.76 -5.95 -9.72
C THR A 105 9.92 -5.21 -8.40
N VAL A 106 9.05 -5.55 -7.45
CA VAL A 106 9.14 -5.09 -6.06
C VAL A 106 9.16 -6.29 -5.14
N ARG A 107 10.01 -6.21 -4.10
CA ARG A 107 10.17 -7.27 -3.11
C ARG A 107 10.01 -6.70 -1.71
N LEU A 108 9.17 -7.35 -0.90
CA LEU A 108 9.07 -7.03 0.52
C LEU A 108 10.40 -7.34 1.21
N VAL A 109 10.96 -6.35 1.90
CA VAL A 109 12.20 -6.47 2.68
C VAL A 109 11.89 -6.69 4.14
N SER A 110 10.98 -5.87 4.68
CA SER A 110 10.58 -5.95 6.08
C SER A 110 9.18 -5.39 6.27
N ALA A 111 8.48 -5.89 7.29
CA ALA A 111 7.24 -5.33 7.77
C ALA A 111 7.25 -5.33 9.30
N ARG A 112 6.74 -4.27 9.93
CA ARG A 112 6.66 -4.15 11.39
C ARG A 112 5.44 -3.35 11.81
N LEU A 113 4.93 -3.66 13.01
CA LEU A 113 3.96 -2.81 13.69
C LEU A 113 4.71 -1.70 14.42
N LEU A 114 4.23 -0.46 14.33
CA LEU A 114 4.85 0.71 14.95
C LEU A 114 4.23 1.05 16.31
N SER A 115 2.90 0.93 16.44
CA SER A 115 2.12 1.12 17.68
C SER A 115 0.67 0.77 17.42
#